data_AF-A0A8T5MYT4-F1
#
_entry.id   AF-A0A8T5MYT4-F1
#
_cell.length_a   1.000
_cell.length_b   1.000
_cell.length_c   1.000
_cell.angle_alpha   90.00
_cell.angle_beta   90.00
_cell.angle_gamma   90.00
#
_symmetry.space_group_name_H-M   'P 1'
#
loop_
_entity.id
_entity.type
_entity.pdbx_description
1 polymer ?
#
loop_
_entity_poly.entity_id
_entity_poly.type
_entity_poly.pdbx_seq_one_letter_code
_entity_poly.pdbx_strand_id
1 'polypeptide(L)'
;GIKAVMELSQFGNRYIDEKAPWKTVKEEKEKCETTMHVCMRIVKALSVLMYPFLPFSGEKLQKMIGYKNLRWDDGKTDVKGELGDIEPLFKKIEMEEEKMLDIEDFEKIELKIGEIKSVEEHPKADKLWVLKVDTGDEIRQIVAGLKNYYKKEELIGKKIVVVTNLKPAKLRGVESNGMLLAADDGKNVVVLTPDKKVENGARVG
;
A
#
# COMPACT_ATOMS: atom_id res chain seq x y z
N GLY A 1 13.34 -27.80 6.03
CA GLY A 1 12.65 -26.88 5.08
C GLY A 1 13.17 -25.47 5.30
N ILE A 2 12.30 -24.50 5.59
CA ILE A 2 12.70 -23.10 5.84
C ILE A 2 13.36 -22.90 7.20
N LYS A 3 12.91 -23.61 8.25
CA LYS A 3 13.50 -23.53 9.60
C LYS A 3 15.01 -23.81 9.59
N ALA A 4 15.44 -24.83 8.85
CA ALA A 4 16.86 -25.18 8.70
C ALA A 4 17.67 -24.08 7.97
N VAL A 5 17.08 -23.40 6.97
CA VAL A 5 17.70 -22.24 6.31
C VAL A 5 17.89 -21.10 7.31
N MET A 6 16.87 -20.82 8.12
CA MET A 6 16.92 -19.77 9.14
C MET A 6 17.95 -20.10 10.23
N GLU A 7 17.98 -21.34 10.72
CA GLU A 7 18.95 -21.80 11.72
C GLU A 7 20.39 -21.67 11.21
N LEU A 8 20.66 -22.08 9.97
CA LEU A 8 21.98 -21.94 9.37
C LEU A 8 22.38 -20.47 9.15
N SER A 9 21.44 -19.62 8.72
CA SER A 9 21.65 -18.18 8.58
C SER A 9 21.98 -17.52 9.93
N GLN A 10 21.20 -17.83 10.97
CA GLN A 10 21.45 -17.35 12.33
C GLN A 10 22.77 -17.85 12.90
N PHE A 11 23.15 -19.11 12.60
CA PHE A 11 24.46 -19.64 12.97
C PHE A 11 25.59 -18.87 12.29
N GLY A 12 25.47 -18.59 10.99
CA GLY A 12 26.45 -17.78 10.25
C GLY A 12 26.62 -16.38 10.84
N ASN A 13 25.52 -15.71 11.19
CA ASN A 13 25.55 -14.40 11.83
C ASN A 13 26.27 -14.45 13.19
N ARG A 14 25.93 -15.41 14.06
CA ARG A 14 26.64 -15.56 15.34
C ARG A 14 28.13 -15.85 15.14
N TYR A 15 28.46 -16.73 14.19
CA TYR A 15 29.85 -17.09 13.92
C TYR A 15 30.69 -15.89 13.46
N ILE A 16 30.20 -15.09 12.51
CA ILE A 16 30.94 -13.92 12.02
C ILE A 16 31.05 -12.84 13.10
N ASP A 17 30.02 -12.67 13.93
CA ASP A 17 30.02 -11.72 15.05
C ASP A 17 31.03 -12.11 16.14
N GLU A 18 31.03 -13.39 16.55
CA GLU A 18 31.96 -13.91 17.56
C GLU A 18 33.42 -13.88 17.10
N LYS A 19 33.67 -14.23 15.83
CA LYS A 19 35.03 -14.23 15.27
C LYS A 19 35.52 -12.85 14.88
N ALA A 20 34.61 -11.89 14.69
CA ALA A 20 34.89 -10.48 14.42
C ALA A 20 36.06 -10.26 13.43
N PRO A 21 35.97 -10.77 12.19
CA PRO A 21 37.10 -10.78 11.24
C PRO A 21 37.67 -9.39 10.93
N TRP A 22 36.84 -8.34 11.05
CA TRP A 22 37.26 -6.94 10.91
C TRP A 22 38.31 -6.50 11.93
N LYS A 23 38.43 -7.18 13.08
CA LYS A 23 39.49 -6.94 14.07
C LYS A 23 40.77 -7.70 13.70
N THR A 24 40.64 -8.94 13.24
CA THR A 24 41.78 -9.81 12.94
C THR A 24 42.46 -9.52 11.60
N VAL A 25 41.83 -8.74 10.72
CA VAL A 25 42.31 -8.48 9.34
C VAL A 25 43.72 -7.85 9.29
N LYS A 26 44.11 -7.06 10.30
CA LYS A 26 45.41 -6.36 10.31
C LYS A 26 46.51 -7.13 11.02
N GLU A 27 46.17 -7.86 12.09
CA GLU A 27 47.13 -8.45 13.02
C GLU A 27 47.27 -9.97 12.82
N GLU A 28 46.21 -10.65 12.39
CA GLU A 28 46.13 -12.10 12.30
C GLU A 28 45.45 -12.54 11.01
N LYS A 29 46.13 -12.27 9.89
CA LYS A 29 45.59 -12.46 8.53
C LYS A 29 45.10 -13.89 8.28
N GLU A 30 45.82 -14.91 8.72
CA GLU A 30 45.46 -16.33 8.54
C GLU A 30 44.15 -16.69 9.27
N LYS A 31 43.92 -16.15 10.47
CA LYS A 31 42.66 -16.33 11.21
C LYS A 31 41.49 -15.62 10.53
N CYS A 32 41.73 -14.43 9.98
CA CYS A 32 40.75 -13.70 9.19
C CYS A 32 40.36 -14.50 7.92
N GLU A 33 41.34 -15.01 7.19
CA GLU A 33 41.14 -15.83 5.99
C GLU A 33 40.32 -17.09 6.31
N THR A 34 40.66 -17.80 7.39
CA THR A 34 39.90 -18.99 7.84
C THR A 34 38.45 -18.65 8.17
N THR A 35 38.24 -17.54 8.88
CA THR A 35 36.89 -17.08 9.27
C THR A 35 36.05 -16.74 8.03
N MET A 36 36.61 -15.96 7.11
CA MET A 36 35.92 -15.58 5.87
C MET A 36 35.63 -16.80 4.99
N HIS A 37 36.54 -17.77 4.94
CA HIS A 37 36.35 -19.02 4.22
C HIS A 37 35.17 -19.83 4.78
N VAL A 38 35.06 -19.95 6.10
CA VAL A 38 33.91 -20.61 6.74
C VAL A 38 32.60 -19.87 6.45
N CYS A 39 32.58 -18.54 6.56
CA CYS A 39 31.41 -17.73 6.20
C CYS A 39 30.97 -17.97 4.75
N MET A 40 31.93 -18.01 3.81
CA MET A 40 31.64 -18.29 2.41
C MET A 40 31.05 -19.69 2.19
N ARG A 41 31.52 -20.71 2.93
CA ARG A 41 30.94 -22.06 2.88
C ARG A 41 29.50 -22.09 3.37
N ILE A 42 29.20 -21.32 4.42
CA ILE A 42 27.83 -21.16 4.94
C ILE A 42 26.94 -20.50 3.88
N VAL A 43 27.40 -19.42 3.24
CA VAL A 43 26.65 -18.73 2.17
C VAL A 43 26.39 -19.66 0.98
N LYS A 44 27.39 -20.46 0.57
CA LYS A 44 27.22 -21.47 -0.48
C LYS A 44 26.18 -22.52 -0.12
N ALA A 45 26.23 -23.05 1.11
CA ALA A 45 25.23 -24.00 1.58
C ALA A 45 23.82 -23.38 1.64
N LEU A 46 23.69 -22.13 2.11
CA LEU A 46 22.42 -21.39 2.12
C LEU A 46 21.86 -21.22 0.70
N SER A 47 22.71 -20.90 -0.28
CA SER A 47 22.27 -20.71 -1.68
C SER A 47 21.62 -21.96 -2.29
N VAL A 48 22.04 -23.15 -1.84
CA VAL A 48 21.48 -24.44 -2.25
C VAL A 48 20.25 -24.81 -1.42
N LEU A 49 20.31 -24.62 -0.10
CA LEU A 49 19.21 -24.93 0.81
C LEU A 49 17.96 -24.06 0.59
N MET A 50 18.16 -22.83 0.11
CA MET A 50 17.07 -21.91 -0.22
C MET A 50 16.33 -22.31 -1.50
N TYR A 51 16.98 -22.99 -2.44
CA TYR A 51 16.43 -23.30 -3.77
C TYR A 51 15.02 -23.92 -3.78
N PRO A 52 14.66 -24.93 -2.95
CA PRO A 52 13.30 -25.52 -2.94
C PRO A 52 12.19 -24.57 -2.46
N PHE A 53 12.52 -23.45 -1.80
CA PHE A 53 11.52 -22.51 -1.24
C PHE A 53 11.61 -21.10 -1.83
N LEU A 54 12.82 -20.66 -2.16
CA LEU A 54 13.18 -19.33 -2.65
C LEU A 54 14.19 -19.48 -3.82
N PRO A 55 13.77 -20.04 -4.98
CA PRO A 55 14.66 -20.36 -6.09
C PRO A 55 15.40 -19.13 -6.61
N PHE A 56 14.70 -18.00 -6.78
CA PHE A 56 15.31 -16.76 -7.26
C PHE A 56 16.35 -16.20 -6.29
N SER A 57 16.08 -16.24 -4.99
CA SER A 57 17.05 -15.79 -3.97
C SER A 57 18.26 -16.72 -3.91
N GLY A 58 18.05 -18.04 -4.03
CA GLY A 58 19.14 -19.02 -4.12
C GLY A 58 20.03 -18.77 -5.33
N GLU A 59 19.45 -18.62 -6.53
CA GLU A 59 20.20 -18.29 -7.75
C GLU A 59 20.93 -16.94 -7.67
N LYS A 60 20.27 -15.93 -7.10
CA LYS A 60 20.87 -14.60 -6.89
C LYS A 60 22.10 -14.72 -5.99
N LEU A 61 21.99 -15.46 -4.89
CA LEU A 61 23.10 -15.71 -3.97
C LEU A 61 24.23 -16.49 -4.63
N GLN A 62 23.91 -17.53 -5.43
CA GLN A 62 24.92 -18.28 -6.21
C GLN A 62 25.71 -17.35 -7.13
N LYS A 63 25.04 -16.44 -7.86
CA LYS A 63 25.71 -15.46 -8.73
C LYS A 63 26.67 -14.56 -7.95
N MET A 64 26.26 -14.06 -6.77
CA MET A 64 27.10 -13.23 -5.91
C MET A 64 28.36 -13.96 -5.45
N ILE A 65 28.29 -15.26 -5.22
CA ILE A 65 29.44 -16.09 -4.81
C ILE A 65 30.17 -16.74 -6.01
N GLY A 66 29.91 -16.31 -7.24
CA GLY A 66 30.63 -16.78 -8.43
C GLY A 66 30.18 -18.13 -9.00
N TYR A 67 29.03 -18.65 -8.56
CA TYR A 67 28.50 -19.94 -8.99
C TYR A 67 27.22 -19.81 -9.82
N LYS A 68 26.91 -20.86 -10.58
CA LYS A 68 25.65 -21.03 -11.31
C LYS A 68 25.22 -22.49 -11.22
N ASN A 69 23.92 -22.73 -11.07
CA ASN A 69 23.31 -24.06 -11.13
C ASN A 69 23.87 -25.07 -10.10
N LEU A 70 24.18 -24.62 -8.88
CA LEU A 70 24.60 -25.54 -7.81
C LEU A 70 23.48 -26.52 -7.46
N ARG A 71 23.88 -27.78 -7.24
CA ARG A 71 23.02 -28.87 -6.79
C ARG A 71 23.18 -29.12 -5.29
N TRP A 72 22.30 -29.97 -4.75
CA TRP A 72 22.27 -30.33 -3.34
C TRP A 72 23.61 -30.79 -2.78
N ASP A 73 24.33 -31.66 -3.51
CA ASP A 73 25.63 -32.17 -3.07
C ASP A 73 26.74 -31.12 -3.11
N ASP A 74 26.62 -30.10 -3.98
CA ASP A 74 27.61 -29.05 -4.11
C ASP A 74 27.65 -28.15 -2.87
N GLY A 75 26.58 -28.07 -2.10
CA GLY A 75 26.51 -27.28 -0.86
C GLY A 75 27.49 -27.74 0.22
N LYS A 76 27.98 -28.98 0.15
CA LYS A 76 28.97 -29.53 1.10
C LYS A 76 30.42 -29.32 0.65
N THR A 77 30.61 -29.03 -0.63
CA THR A 77 31.93 -28.89 -1.25
C THR A 77 32.55 -27.53 -0.96
N ASP A 78 33.87 -27.46 -1.05
CA ASP A 78 34.60 -26.25 -0.71
C ASP A 78 34.33 -25.06 -1.63
N VAL A 79 34.60 -23.84 -1.16
CA VAL A 79 34.40 -22.61 -1.94
C VAL A 79 35.60 -22.38 -2.85
N LYS A 80 35.35 -22.03 -4.11
CA LYS A 80 36.36 -21.80 -5.15
C LYS A 80 35.90 -20.66 -6.05
N GLY A 81 36.86 -19.93 -6.60
CA GLY A 81 36.61 -18.85 -7.55
C GLY A 81 36.51 -17.47 -6.91
N GLU A 82 36.06 -16.51 -7.71
CA GLU A 82 35.96 -15.11 -7.34
C GLU A 82 34.50 -14.72 -7.07
N LEU A 83 34.30 -13.67 -6.26
CA LEU A 83 32.98 -13.12 -6.01
C LEU A 83 32.45 -12.42 -7.25
N GLY A 84 31.14 -12.53 -7.48
CA GLY A 84 30.42 -11.72 -8.45
C GLY A 84 29.98 -10.38 -7.86
N ASP A 85 29.05 -9.73 -8.55
CA ASP A 85 28.49 -8.46 -8.10
C ASP A 85 27.65 -8.64 -6.83
N ILE A 86 28.07 -7.96 -5.75
CA ILE A 86 27.39 -8.03 -4.45
C ILE A 86 26.26 -7.00 -4.41
N GLU A 87 25.04 -7.48 -4.15
CA GLU A 87 23.85 -6.64 -4.03
C GLU A 87 22.95 -7.15 -2.88
N PRO A 88 22.03 -6.33 -2.33
CA PRO A 88 21.10 -6.78 -1.31
C PRO A 88 20.28 -7.99 -1.77
N LEU A 89 20.29 -9.08 -0.99
CA LEU A 89 19.57 -10.31 -1.32
C LEU A 89 18.04 -10.10 -1.29
N PHE A 90 17.56 -9.30 -0.34
CA PHE A 90 16.16 -8.94 -0.18
C PHE A 90 16.01 -7.42 -0.07
N LYS A 91 14.97 -6.89 -0.69
CA LYS A 91 14.52 -5.51 -0.43
C LYS A 91 13.72 -5.53 0.87
N LYS A 92 13.96 -4.57 1.76
CA LYS A 92 13.13 -4.39 2.95
C LYS A 92 11.71 -4.09 2.48
N ILE A 93 10.74 -4.84 2.98
CA ILE A 93 9.33 -4.52 2.78
C ILE A 93 9.04 -3.36 3.74
N GLU A 94 8.73 -2.20 3.19
CA GLU A 94 8.12 -1.12 3.98
C GLU A 94 6.67 -1.51 4.20
N MET A 95 6.29 -1.70 5.47
CA MET A 95 4.89 -1.81 5.82
C MET A 95 4.34 -0.39 5.74
N GLU A 96 3.40 -0.12 4.84
CA GLU A 96 2.64 1.13 4.88
C GLU A 96 1.87 1.15 6.20
N GLU A 97 2.41 1.84 7.20
CA GLU A 97 1.63 2.19 8.39
C GLU A 97 0.49 3.09 7.91
N GLU A 98 -0.75 2.67 8.13
CA GLU A 98 -1.93 3.50 7.89
C GLU A 98 -1.75 4.79 8.68
N LYS A 99 -1.43 5.90 7.99
CA LYS A 99 -1.31 7.20 8.63
C LYS A 99 -2.67 7.61 9.18
N MET A 100 -2.79 7.65 10.49
CA MET A 100 -3.92 8.30 11.15
C MET A 100 -3.87 9.79 10.80
N LEU A 101 -5.04 10.36 10.50
CA LEU A 101 -5.20 11.79 10.24
C LEU A 101 -5.39 12.53 11.57
N ASP A 102 -4.82 13.73 11.66
CA ASP A 102 -5.08 14.62 12.79
C ASP A 102 -6.42 15.36 12.60
N ILE A 103 -6.99 15.91 13.67
CA ILE A 103 -8.28 16.61 13.61
C ILE A 103 -8.21 17.85 12.69
N GLU A 104 -7.04 18.49 12.59
CA GLU A 104 -6.79 19.63 11.71
C GLU A 104 -6.93 19.26 10.22
N ASP A 105 -6.73 17.99 9.85
CA ASP A 105 -6.99 17.53 8.48
C ASP A 105 -8.48 17.42 8.20
N PHE A 106 -9.28 17.04 9.20
CA PHE A 106 -10.74 17.02 9.09
C PHE A 106 -11.33 18.43 9.03
N GLU A 107 -10.81 19.38 9.83
CA GLU A 107 -11.26 20.78 9.82
C GLU A 107 -11.06 21.48 8.47
N LYS A 108 -10.10 21.01 7.65
CA LYS A 108 -9.89 21.51 6.28
C LYS A 108 -11.03 21.12 5.35
N ILE A 109 -11.90 20.17 5.71
CA ILE A 109 -13.02 19.72 4.89
C ILE A 109 -14.29 20.45 5.33
N GLU A 110 -14.89 21.21 4.42
CA GLU A 110 -16.16 21.87 4.70
C GLU A 110 -17.33 20.96 4.38
N LEU A 111 -17.91 20.35 5.41
CA LEU A 111 -19.12 19.55 5.32
C LEU A 111 -20.34 20.37 5.73
N LYS A 112 -21.37 20.37 4.88
CA LYS A 112 -22.66 21.04 5.14
C LYS A 112 -23.83 20.13 4.84
N ILE A 113 -24.95 20.37 5.51
CA ILE A 113 -26.24 19.78 5.13
C ILE A 113 -26.83 20.57 3.96
N GLY A 114 -27.15 19.88 2.88
CA GLY A 114 -27.84 20.47 1.72
C GLY A 114 -29.13 19.73 1.38
N GLU A 115 -30.09 20.41 0.77
CA GLU A 115 -31.35 19.82 0.32
C GLU A 115 -31.39 19.73 -1.21
N ILE A 116 -31.70 18.56 -1.74
CA ILE A 116 -31.82 18.36 -3.19
C ILE A 116 -33.11 19.04 -3.69
N LYS A 117 -32.98 20.12 -4.46
CA LYS A 117 -34.11 20.87 -5.05
C LYS A 117 -34.55 20.30 -6.39
N SER A 118 -33.61 19.83 -7.21
CA SER A 118 -33.93 19.20 -8.49
C SER A 118 -32.93 18.10 -8.86
N VAL A 119 -33.40 17.18 -9.70
CA VAL A 119 -32.64 16.04 -10.22
C VAL A 119 -32.92 15.91 -11.71
N GLU A 120 -31.86 15.90 -12.50
CA GLU A 120 -31.89 15.81 -13.95
C GLU A 120 -30.98 14.68 -14.45
N GLU A 121 -31.34 14.07 -15.57
CA GLU A 121 -30.50 13.05 -16.19
C GLU A 121 -29.22 13.68 -16.75
N HIS A 122 -28.09 13.01 -16.54
CA HIS A 122 -26.85 13.46 -17.14
C HIS A 122 -26.86 13.23 -18.67
N PRO A 123 -26.57 14.26 -19.50
CA PRO A 123 -26.77 14.21 -20.95
C PRO A 123 -25.92 13.16 -21.67
N LYS A 124 -24.77 12.80 -21.09
CA LYS A 124 -23.80 11.84 -21.67
C LYS A 124 -23.51 10.63 -20.77
N ALA A 125 -24.35 10.39 -19.76
CA ALA A 125 -24.10 9.33 -18.79
C ALA A 125 -25.40 8.76 -18.23
N ASP A 126 -25.61 7.47 -18.45
CA ASP A 126 -26.76 6.67 -18.04
C ASP A 126 -26.82 6.41 -16.54
N LYS A 127 -25.68 6.45 -15.83
CA LYS A 127 -25.57 6.15 -14.40
C LYS A 127 -25.47 7.38 -13.49
N LEU A 128 -25.48 8.58 -14.06
CA LEU A 128 -25.28 9.82 -13.29
C LEU A 128 -26.56 10.66 -13.23
N TRP A 129 -26.81 11.20 -12.04
CA TRP A 129 -27.76 12.28 -11.81
C TRP A 129 -27.02 13.62 -11.76
N VAL A 130 -27.64 14.67 -12.29
CA VAL A 130 -27.24 16.07 -12.09
C VAL A 130 -28.22 16.67 -11.07
N LEU A 131 -27.70 16.98 -9.88
CA LEU A 131 -28.46 17.44 -8.73
C LEU A 131 -28.26 18.95 -8.57
N LYS A 132 -29.33 19.68 -8.26
CA LYS A 132 -29.25 21.04 -7.70
C LYS A 132 -29.49 20.95 -6.21
N VAL A 133 -28.47 21.26 -5.42
CA VAL A 133 -28.49 21.11 -3.97
C VAL A 133 -28.36 22.47 -3.31
N ASP A 134 -29.33 22.83 -2.50
CA ASP A 134 -29.36 24.05 -1.70
C ASP A 134 -28.55 23.83 -0.42
N THR A 135 -27.37 24.45 -0.33
CA THR A 135 -26.50 24.40 0.85
C THR A 135 -26.73 25.57 1.81
N GLY A 136 -27.86 26.27 1.69
CA GLY A 136 -28.25 27.40 2.53
C GLY A 136 -27.67 28.74 2.09
N ASP A 137 -26.41 28.75 1.67
CA ASP A 137 -25.71 29.91 1.10
C ASP A 137 -25.90 30.04 -0.41
N GLU A 138 -25.91 28.92 -1.13
CA GLU A 138 -26.08 28.89 -2.58
C GLU A 138 -26.70 27.57 -3.06
N ILE A 139 -27.09 27.53 -4.34
CA ILE A 139 -27.53 26.30 -5.00
C ILE A 139 -26.38 25.75 -5.84
N ARG A 140 -25.81 24.62 -5.41
CA ARG A 140 -24.70 23.95 -6.08
C ARG A 140 -25.18 22.88 -7.04
N GLN A 141 -24.49 22.75 -8.16
CA GLN A 141 -24.67 21.61 -9.05
C GLN A 141 -23.73 20.47 -8.63
N ILE A 142 -24.28 19.29 -8.37
CA ILE A 142 -23.51 18.11 -7.98
C ILE A 142 -23.87 16.98 -8.94
N VAL A 143 -22.85 16.33 -9.51
CA VAL A 143 -23.04 15.15 -10.36
C VAL A 143 -22.72 13.90 -9.55
N ALA A 144 -23.68 12.99 -9.42
CA ALA A 144 -23.54 11.81 -8.57
C ALA A 144 -23.99 10.52 -9.25
N GLY A 145 -23.25 9.43 -9.01
CA GLY A 145 -23.50 8.10 -9.56
C GLY A 145 -24.63 7.32 -8.87
N LEU A 146 -25.74 7.98 -8.55
CA LEU A 146 -26.83 7.39 -7.76
C LEU A 146 -27.96 6.79 -8.61
N LYS A 147 -27.91 6.87 -9.94
CA LYS A 147 -29.05 6.53 -10.82
C LYS A 147 -29.45 5.06 -10.80
N ASN A 148 -28.54 4.16 -10.46
CA ASN A 148 -28.86 2.73 -10.29
C ASN A 148 -29.46 2.40 -8.92
N TYR A 149 -29.40 3.33 -7.96
CA TYR A 149 -29.74 3.08 -6.56
C TYR A 149 -30.95 3.90 -6.10
N TYR A 150 -31.14 5.09 -6.65
CA TYR A 150 -32.22 6.01 -6.27
C TYR A 150 -32.96 6.51 -7.49
N LYS A 151 -34.29 6.51 -7.38
CA LYS A 151 -35.17 7.22 -8.31
C LYS A 151 -35.13 8.71 -8.02
N LYS A 152 -35.52 9.50 -9.02
CA LYS A 152 -35.56 10.96 -8.94
C LYS A 152 -36.44 11.44 -7.78
N GLU A 153 -37.58 10.81 -7.57
CA GLU A 153 -38.58 11.19 -6.57
C GLU A 153 -38.09 10.95 -5.14
N GLU A 154 -37.18 9.99 -4.94
CA GLU A 154 -36.59 9.66 -3.63
C GLU A 154 -35.49 10.64 -3.21
N LEU A 155 -34.93 11.36 -4.19
CA LEU A 155 -33.86 12.32 -3.99
C LEU A 155 -34.40 13.73 -3.76
N ILE A 156 -35.43 14.16 -4.50
CA ILE A 156 -35.99 15.51 -4.34
C ILE A 156 -36.49 15.73 -2.90
N GLY A 157 -36.08 16.84 -2.30
CA GLY A 157 -36.39 17.21 -0.91
C GLY A 157 -35.56 16.49 0.15
N LYS A 158 -34.72 15.52 -0.23
CA LYS A 158 -33.84 14.82 0.71
C LYS A 158 -32.72 15.75 1.19
N LYS A 159 -32.51 15.80 2.51
CA LYS A 159 -31.36 16.47 3.14
C LYS A 159 -30.17 15.51 3.19
N ILE A 160 -29.03 15.93 2.68
CA ILE A 160 -27.83 15.11 2.48
C ILE A 160 -26.59 15.83 3.02
N VAL A 161 -25.53 15.09 3.32
CA VAL A 161 -24.22 15.67 3.64
C VAL A 161 -23.45 15.97 2.36
N VAL A 162 -22.93 17.19 2.24
CA VAL A 162 -22.20 17.69 1.07
C VAL A 162 -20.85 18.27 1.48
N VAL A 163 -19.79 17.89 0.76
CA VAL A 163 -18.50 18.58 0.80
C VAL A 163 -18.54 19.79 -0.11
N THR A 164 -18.35 21.00 0.43
CA THR A 164 -18.54 22.27 -0.30
C THR A 164 -17.25 22.96 -0.73
N ASN A 165 -16.10 22.61 -0.17
CA ASN A 165 -14.82 23.27 -0.49
C ASN A 165 -13.89 22.43 -1.39
N LEU A 166 -14.43 21.42 -2.07
CA LEU A 166 -13.70 20.71 -3.12
C LEU A 166 -13.58 21.56 -4.39
N LYS A 167 -12.44 21.43 -5.08
CA LYS A 167 -12.29 21.99 -6.42
C LYS A 167 -13.34 21.38 -7.36
N PRO A 168 -13.93 22.16 -8.28
CA PRO A 168 -14.87 21.63 -9.25
C PRO A 168 -14.28 20.48 -10.07
N ALA A 169 -15.07 19.44 -10.30
CA ALA A 169 -14.69 18.29 -11.10
C ALA A 169 -15.62 18.17 -12.32
N LYS A 170 -15.07 17.90 -13.51
CA LYS A 170 -15.88 17.65 -14.71
C LYS A 170 -16.11 16.16 -14.88
N LEU A 171 -17.37 15.73 -14.76
CA LEU A 171 -17.78 14.37 -15.05
C LEU A 171 -18.44 14.36 -16.43
N ARG A 172 -17.78 13.75 -17.41
CA ARG A 172 -18.29 13.61 -18.81
C ARG A 172 -18.81 14.94 -19.41
N GLY A 173 -18.13 16.04 -19.08
CA GLY A 173 -18.41 17.38 -19.59
C GLY A 173 -19.37 18.22 -18.75
N VAL A 174 -19.99 17.66 -17.71
CA VAL A 174 -20.81 18.43 -16.75
C VAL A 174 -19.98 18.69 -15.49
N GLU A 175 -20.02 19.93 -15.01
CA GLU A 175 -19.28 20.34 -13.82
C GLU A 175 -20.02 19.96 -12.52
N SER A 176 -19.29 19.39 -11.57
CA SER A 176 -19.73 19.07 -10.21
C SER A 176 -18.98 19.96 -9.23
N ASN A 177 -19.73 20.80 -8.51
CA ASN A 177 -19.24 21.81 -7.57
C ASN A 177 -19.41 21.36 -6.11
N GLY A 178 -19.18 20.07 -5.88
CA GLY A 178 -19.29 19.44 -4.58
C GLY A 178 -19.36 17.93 -4.70
N MET A 179 -19.43 17.27 -3.55
CA MET A 179 -19.56 15.83 -3.43
C MET A 179 -20.57 15.53 -2.33
N LEU A 180 -21.60 14.74 -2.63
CA LEU A 180 -22.43 14.18 -1.58
C LEU A 180 -21.75 12.95 -0.97
N LEU A 181 -22.00 12.71 0.30
CA LEU A 181 -21.48 11.52 0.98
C LEU A 181 -22.52 10.40 1.00
N ALA A 182 -22.04 9.18 0.77
CA ALA A 182 -22.83 7.96 0.83
C ALA A 182 -21.99 6.83 1.44
N ALA A 183 -22.63 5.94 2.19
CA ALA A 183 -22.06 4.66 2.57
C ALA A 183 -22.16 3.70 1.38
N ASP A 184 -21.08 3.00 1.06
CA ASP A 184 -21.01 1.97 0.02
C ASP A 184 -20.39 0.70 0.61
N ASP A 185 -21.16 -0.39 0.64
CA ASP A 185 -20.72 -1.70 1.13
C ASP A 185 -20.40 -2.68 -0.03
N GLY A 186 -20.33 -2.18 -1.27
CA GLY A 186 -20.17 -2.94 -2.51
C GLY A 186 -21.47 -3.57 -3.04
N LYS A 187 -22.54 -3.59 -2.25
CA LYS A 187 -23.88 -4.08 -2.64
C LYS A 187 -24.90 -2.95 -2.69
N ASN A 188 -24.86 -2.06 -1.72
CA ASN A 188 -25.79 -0.97 -1.50
C ASN A 188 -25.04 0.36 -1.42
N VAL A 189 -25.64 1.39 -2.01
CA VAL A 189 -25.19 2.77 -1.84
C VAL A 189 -26.27 3.53 -1.09
N VAL A 190 -25.95 4.01 0.11
CA VAL A 190 -26.88 4.70 1.00
C VAL A 190 -26.41 6.13 1.25
N VAL A 191 -27.15 7.11 0.75
CA VAL A 191 -26.82 8.53 0.94
C VAL A 191 -26.89 8.90 2.42
N LEU A 192 -25.85 9.59 2.92
CA LEU A 192 -25.81 10.05 4.31
C LEU A 192 -26.78 11.22 4.50
N THR A 193 -27.65 11.08 5.49
CA THR A 193 -28.68 12.06 5.85
C THR A 193 -28.66 12.32 7.36
N PRO A 194 -29.00 13.53 7.82
CA PRO A 194 -29.14 13.78 9.25
C PRO A 194 -30.31 12.96 9.82
N ASP A 195 -30.19 12.50 11.07
CA ASP A 195 -31.23 11.72 11.77
C ASP A 195 -32.47 12.56 12.11
N LYS A 196 -32.27 13.86 12.29
CA LYS A 196 -33.29 14.86 12.63
C LYS A 196 -33.30 15.97 11.60
N LYS A 197 -34.40 16.72 11.57
CA LYS A 197 -34.50 17.92 10.75
C LYS A 197 -33.49 18.97 11.23
N VAL A 198 -32.81 19.56 10.27
CA VAL A 198 -31.78 20.57 10.43
C VAL A 198 -31.84 21.53 9.25
N GLU A 199 -31.49 22.79 9.45
CA GLU A 199 -31.53 23.81 8.40
C GLU A 199 -30.50 23.56 7.30
N ASN A 200 -30.78 24.07 6.09
CA ASN A 200 -29.81 24.02 4.99
C ASN A 200 -28.59 24.88 5.36
N GLY A 201 -27.40 24.38 5.07
CA GLY A 201 -26.12 25.03 5.39
C GLY A 201 -25.57 24.78 6.78
N ALA A 202 -26.27 24.00 7.62
CA ALA A 202 -25.71 23.56 8.88
C ALA A 202 -24.39 22.81 8.67
N ARG A 203 -23.35 23.19 9.42
CA ARG A 203 -22.03 22.56 9.35
C ARG A 203 -22.05 21.20 10.04
N VAL A 204 -21.38 20.23 9.45
CA VAL A 204 -21.06 18.95 10.08
C VAL A 204 -19.64 19.04 10.61
N GLY A 205 -19.46 18.75 11.89
CA GLY A 205 -18.20 18.83 12.62
C GLY A 205 -18.17 17.84 13.77
#